data_AF-A0A4R4KNF9-F1
#
_entry.id   AF-A0A4R4KNF9-F1
#
_cell.length_a   1.000
_cell.length_b   1.000
_cell.length_c   1.000
_cell.angle_alpha   90.00
_cell.angle_beta   90.00
_cell.angle_gamma   90.00
#
_symmetry.space_group_name_H-M   'P 1'
#
loop_
_entity.id
_entity.type
_entity.pdbx_description
1 polymer ?
#
loop_
_entity_poly.entity_id
_entity_poly.type
_entity_poly.pdbx_seq_one_letter_code
_entity_poly.pdbx_strand_id
1 'polypeptide(L)'
;MHRYAEEVAGVAEDRRDDAYGLLRDERACIVTALRLGWWMADAYHHAQTADLTGPDATPVTAPAKLSNLTEMSGRHRMRMYLDGVEVALAQIAELTATGRPGPATTAARAQVGGDPLLLALDELNVDVLRWAMATNHRVGLAYRLGRSLADTVRQGDADRLVHRFGGRHVEISRWLDELASVLPPYSAAVVRRSLRTWATAVTRATVGDPAEPGTAELARELRNQGDLWRGVLTGGLHPKDLLDEENWAVVARNLIIRDRKLVVQAARGIFWPVLVPLLVVLGAVVGVSAAAAAGSPTTRAAVALVGLGAGLTAIWRSVSGPALSVAAEVNRPLLDSELITQMAERINRPLATARAARRTGRQRRPHRAETGSKYVAPVSHIDLP
;
A
#
# COMPACT_ATOMS: atom_id res chain seq x y z
N MET A 1 -1.57 -41.03 30.76
CA MET A 1 -1.18 -39.60 30.66
C MET A 1 -0.51 -39.25 29.34
N HIS A 2 0.49 -40.02 28.86
CA HIS A 2 1.18 -39.73 27.60
C HIS A 2 0.28 -39.77 26.35
N ARG A 3 -0.63 -40.77 26.28
CA ARG A 3 -1.58 -40.94 25.16
C ARG A 3 -2.67 -39.86 25.09
N TYR A 4 -3.03 -39.25 26.23
CA TYR A 4 -3.97 -38.12 26.29
C TYR A 4 -3.32 -36.79 25.85
N ALA A 5 -2.01 -36.65 26.02
CA ALA A 5 -1.29 -35.45 25.59
C ALA A 5 -1.08 -35.40 24.07
N GLU A 6 -0.86 -36.55 23.42
CA GLU A 6 -0.73 -36.66 21.96
C GLU A 6 -2.07 -36.42 21.24
N GLU A 7 -3.19 -36.89 21.81
CA GLU A 7 -4.53 -36.70 21.23
C GLU A 7 -4.99 -35.23 21.31
N VAL A 8 -4.66 -34.53 22.40
CA VAL A 8 -4.93 -33.08 22.54
C VAL A 8 -4.01 -32.24 21.65
N ALA A 9 -2.77 -32.68 21.43
CA ALA A 9 -1.84 -32.00 20.51
C ALA A 9 -2.30 -32.15 19.05
N GLY A 10 -2.71 -33.35 18.61
CA GLY A 10 -3.21 -33.58 17.25
C GLY A 10 -4.49 -32.80 16.91
N VAL A 11 -5.44 -32.71 17.84
CA VAL A 11 -6.68 -31.93 17.66
C VAL A 11 -6.41 -30.42 17.64
N ALA A 12 -5.35 -29.95 18.32
CA ALA A 12 -4.97 -28.53 18.31
C ALA A 12 -4.20 -28.13 17.04
N GLU A 13 -3.49 -29.07 16.40
CA GLU A 13 -2.77 -28.86 15.15
C GLU A 13 -3.73 -28.86 13.94
N ASP A 14 -4.66 -29.82 13.90
CA ASP A 14 -5.73 -29.91 12.88
C ASP A 14 -6.61 -28.65 12.87
N ARG A 15 -7.01 -28.16 14.05
CA ARG A 15 -7.82 -26.93 14.19
C ARG A 15 -7.08 -25.65 13.77
N ARG A 16 -5.74 -25.62 13.85
CA ARG A 16 -4.95 -24.48 13.39
C ARG A 16 -4.88 -24.46 11.87
N ASP A 17 -4.62 -25.61 11.24
CA ASP A 17 -4.57 -25.72 9.78
C ASP A 17 -5.92 -25.37 9.14
N ASP A 18 -7.03 -25.79 9.75
CA ASP A 18 -8.39 -25.39 9.33
C ASP A 18 -8.62 -23.87 9.41
N ALA A 19 -8.19 -23.23 10.51
CA ALA A 19 -8.36 -21.79 10.69
C ALA A 19 -7.50 -20.99 9.68
N TYR A 20 -6.30 -21.47 9.36
CA TYR A 20 -5.45 -20.87 8.33
C TYR A 20 -6.02 -21.07 6.93
N GLY A 21 -6.61 -22.23 6.64
CA GLY A 21 -7.33 -22.51 5.38
C GLY A 21 -8.51 -21.56 5.18
N LEU A 22 -9.39 -21.45 6.18
CA LEU A 22 -10.56 -20.56 6.13
C LEU A 22 -10.17 -19.08 5.94
N LEU A 23 -9.12 -18.62 6.63
CA LEU A 23 -8.63 -17.24 6.46
C LEU A 23 -8.01 -17.02 5.08
N ARG A 24 -7.37 -18.04 4.51
CA ARG A 24 -6.81 -17.99 3.15
C ARG A 24 -7.91 -17.89 2.11
N ASP A 25 -8.97 -18.67 2.27
CA ASP A 25 -10.12 -18.68 1.36
C ASP A 25 -10.93 -17.39 1.48
N GLU A 26 -11.13 -16.88 2.71
CA GLU A 26 -11.77 -15.57 2.92
C GLU A 26 -10.93 -14.46 2.26
N ARG A 27 -9.61 -14.42 2.48
CA ARG A 27 -8.74 -13.44 1.83
C ARG A 27 -8.80 -13.54 0.31
N ALA A 28 -8.76 -14.75 -0.25
CA ALA A 28 -8.85 -14.97 -1.69
C ALA A 28 -10.18 -14.41 -2.23
N CYS A 29 -11.29 -14.69 -1.54
CA CYS A 29 -12.61 -14.19 -1.91
C CYS A 29 -12.68 -12.65 -1.86
N ILE A 30 -12.13 -12.02 -0.82
CA ILE A 30 -12.08 -10.57 -0.66
C ILE A 30 -11.25 -9.91 -1.76
N VAL A 31 -10.08 -10.47 -2.08
CA VAL A 31 -9.23 -9.97 -3.16
C VAL A 31 -9.91 -10.11 -4.52
N THR A 32 -10.58 -11.23 -4.77
CA THR A 32 -11.35 -11.45 -6.01
C THR A 32 -12.51 -10.46 -6.13
N ALA A 33 -13.25 -10.21 -5.05
CA ALA A 33 -14.32 -9.22 -5.03
C ALA A 33 -13.81 -7.79 -5.28
N LEU A 34 -12.67 -7.43 -4.68
CA LEU A 34 -12.02 -6.14 -4.95
C LEU A 34 -11.62 -6.01 -6.43
N ARG A 35 -11.03 -7.06 -7.01
CA ARG A 35 -10.74 -7.09 -8.45
C ARG A 35 -12.01 -6.95 -9.28
N LEU A 36 -13.05 -7.71 -8.98
CA LEU A 36 -14.35 -7.64 -9.66
C LEU A 36 -14.89 -6.19 -9.70
N GLY A 37 -14.85 -5.47 -8.58
CA GLY A 37 -15.25 -4.07 -8.53
C GLY A 37 -14.43 -3.18 -9.47
N TRP A 38 -13.12 -3.43 -9.55
CA TRP A 38 -12.22 -2.74 -10.47
C TRP A 38 -12.53 -3.04 -11.95
N TRP A 39 -12.73 -4.32 -12.29
CA TRP A 39 -13.09 -4.77 -13.64
C TRP A 39 -14.45 -4.19 -14.08
N MET A 40 -15.43 -4.12 -13.18
CA MET A 40 -16.72 -3.49 -13.46
C MET A 40 -16.58 -2.00 -13.81
N ALA A 41 -15.78 -1.27 -13.02
CA ALA A 41 -15.46 0.12 -13.34
C ALA A 41 -14.71 0.25 -14.68
N ASP A 42 -13.84 -0.72 -15.01
CA ASP A 42 -13.08 -0.73 -16.27
C ASP A 42 -14.01 -0.93 -17.47
N ALA A 43 -14.94 -1.88 -17.37
CA ALA A 43 -15.98 -2.07 -18.37
C ALA A 43 -16.81 -0.80 -18.56
N TYR A 44 -17.33 -0.21 -17.48
CA TYR A 44 -18.20 0.96 -17.56
C TYR A 44 -17.48 2.17 -18.17
N HIS A 45 -16.26 2.46 -17.74
CA HIS A 45 -15.50 3.58 -18.30
C HIS A 45 -15.12 3.34 -19.76
N HIS A 46 -14.69 2.12 -20.10
CA HIS A 46 -14.35 1.78 -21.47
C HIS A 46 -15.56 1.93 -22.39
N ALA A 47 -16.76 1.58 -21.92
CA ALA A 47 -18.02 1.80 -22.64
C ALA A 47 -18.31 3.28 -22.91
N GLN A 48 -17.89 4.19 -22.03
CA GLN A 48 -18.07 5.63 -22.20
C GLN A 48 -17.09 6.25 -23.20
N THR A 49 -15.85 5.76 -23.23
CA THR A 49 -14.75 6.46 -23.91
C THR A 49 -14.31 5.80 -25.21
N ALA A 50 -14.53 4.50 -25.38
CA ALA A 50 -14.06 3.77 -26.55
C ALA A 50 -15.12 3.76 -27.65
N ASP A 51 -14.68 3.80 -28.90
CA ASP A 51 -15.55 3.46 -30.02
C ASP A 51 -15.80 1.95 -30.04
N LEU A 52 -17.06 1.56 -29.84
CA LEU A 52 -17.53 0.16 -29.87
C LEU A 52 -18.38 -0.15 -31.10
N THR A 53 -18.62 0.85 -31.95
CA THR A 53 -19.50 0.77 -33.13
C THR A 53 -18.76 0.30 -34.38
N GLY A 54 -17.43 0.46 -34.40
CA GLY A 54 -16.58 -0.01 -35.49
C GLY A 54 -16.76 -1.51 -35.79
N PRO A 55 -16.63 -1.92 -37.06
CA PRO A 55 -16.73 -3.33 -37.42
C PRO A 55 -15.66 -4.14 -36.67
N ASP A 56 -16.05 -5.29 -36.12
CA ASP A 56 -15.11 -6.35 -35.75
C ASP A 56 -14.53 -6.89 -37.06
N ALA A 57 -13.60 -6.17 -37.66
CA ALA A 57 -12.86 -6.65 -38.81
C ALA A 57 -11.98 -7.79 -38.31
N THR A 58 -12.48 -9.02 -38.43
CA THR A 58 -11.65 -10.22 -38.29
C THR A 58 -10.49 -10.04 -39.27
N PRO A 59 -9.23 -9.98 -38.80
CA PRO A 59 -8.12 -9.74 -39.69
C PRO A 59 -8.09 -10.85 -40.73
N VAL A 60 -8.15 -10.46 -42.01
CA VAL A 60 -8.20 -11.38 -43.16
C VAL A 60 -6.91 -12.21 -43.26
N THR A 61 -5.82 -11.72 -42.66
CA THR A 61 -4.52 -12.38 -42.58
C THR A 61 -4.03 -12.47 -41.14
N ALA A 62 -3.27 -13.52 -40.83
CA ALA A 62 -2.64 -13.67 -39.54
C ALA A 62 -1.73 -12.44 -39.24
N PRO A 63 -1.83 -11.81 -38.06
CA PRO A 63 -1.00 -10.68 -37.72
C PRO A 63 0.47 -11.11 -37.60
N ALA A 64 1.40 -10.25 -38.03
CA ALA A 64 2.84 -10.53 -38.01
C ALA A 64 3.41 -10.73 -36.59
N LYS A 65 2.66 -10.37 -35.55
CA LYS A 65 2.99 -10.57 -34.14
C LYS A 65 1.72 -10.78 -33.33
N LEU A 66 1.85 -11.36 -32.14
CA LEU A 66 0.74 -11.41 -31.17
C LEU A 66 0.33 -10.00 -30.76
N SER A 67 -0.98 -9.72 -30.86
CA SER A 67 -1.55 -8.45 -30.42
C SER A 67 -1.40 -8.32 -28.91
N ASN A 68 -0.91 -7.17 -28.47
CA ASN A 68 -0.90 -6.81 -27.06
C ASN A 68 -2.24 -6.16 -26.65
N LEU A 69 -2.42 -5.97 -25.35
CA LEU A 69 -3.60 -5.29 -24.79
C LEU A 69 -3.86 -3.92 -25.41
N THR A 70 -2.81 -3.16 -25.76
CA THR A 70 -2.94 -1.81 -26.32
C THR A 70 -3.45 -1.79 -27.77
N GLU A 71 -3.17 -2.86 -28.52
CA GLU A 71 -3.57 -3.05 -29.92
C GLU A 71 -4.96 -3.69 -30.08
N MET A 72 -5.57 -4.15 -28.98
CA MET A 72 -6.94 -4.71 -29.01
C MET A 72 -7.98 -3.66 -29.39
N SER A 73 -8.92 -4.04 -30.26
CA SER A 73 -10.07 -3.19 -30.60
C SER A 73 -10.93 -2.89 -29.36
N GLY A 74 -11.69 -1.78 -29.41
CA GLY A 74 -12.58 -1.38 -28.31
C GLY A 74 -13.55 -2.50 -27.93
N ARG A 75 -14.15 -3.17 -28.91
CA ARG A 75 -15.06 -4.29 -28.68
C ARG A 75 -14.39 -5.51 -28.06
N HIS A 76 -13.20 -5.91 -28.53
CA HIS A 76 -12.45 -7.01 -27.94
C HIS A 76 -12.03 -6.71 -26.50
N ARG A 77 -11.59 -5.47 -26.23
CA ARG A 77 -11.25 -5.05 -24.86
C ARG A 77 -12.48 -5.03 -23.95
N MET A 78 -13.65 -4.64 -24.45
CA MET A 78 -14.92 -4.74 -23.71
C MET A 78 -15.27 -6.19 -23.36
N ARG A 79 -15.18 -7.11 -24.33
CA ARG A 79 -15.43 -8.54 -24.08
C ARG A 79 -14.48 -9.09 -23.02
N MET A 80 -13.20 -8.77 -23.12
CA MET A 80 -12.21 -9.14 -22.09
C MET A 80 -12.61 -8.62 -20.70
N TYR A 81 -13.12 -7.39 -20.59
CA TYR A 81 -13.59 -6.89 -19.30
C TYR A 81 -14.77 -7.69 -18.74
N LEU A 82 -15.75 -8.02 -19.59
CA LEU A 82 -16.90 -8.84 -19.21
C LEU A 82 -16.50 -10.29 -18.87
N ASP A 83 -15.51 -10.85 -19.56
CA ASP A 83 -14.96 -12.17 -19.24
C ASP A 83 -14.27 -12.18 -17.88
N GLY A 84 -13.52 -11.13 -17.55
CA GLY A 84 -12.93 -10.94 -16.23
C GLY A 84 -13.98 -10.82 -15.11
N VAL A 85 -15.11 -10.13 -15.39
CA VAL A 85 -16.25 -10.04 -14.48
C VAL A 85 -16.88 -11.42 -14.26
N GLU A 86 -17.17 -12.16 -15.33
CA GLU A 86 -17.78 -13.49 -15.28
C GLU A 86 -16.92 -14.48 -14.48
N VAL A 87 -15.61 -14.53 -14.75
CA VAL A 87 -14.66 -15.40 -14.04
C VAL A 87 -14.60 -15.05 -12.55
N ALA A 88 -14.55 -13.76 -12.21
CA ALA A 88 -14.49 -13.35 -10.81
C ALA A 88 -15.80 -13.67 -10.06
N LEU A 89 -16.96 -13.55 -10.70
CA LEU A 89 -18.25 -13.93 -10.12
C LEU A 89 -18.30 -15.44 -9.84
N ALA A 90 -17.85 -16.27 -10.77
CA ALA A 90 -17.78 -17.72 -10.59
C ALA A 90 -16.85 -18.10 -9.42
N GLN A 91 -15.66 -17.49 -9.33
CA GLN A 91 -14.71 -17.72 -8.24
C GLN A 91 -15.27 -17.32 -6.87
N ILE A 92 -15.97 -16.19 -6.78
CA ILE A 92 -16.61 -15.76 -5.52
C ILE A 92 -17.73 -16.75 -5.14
N ALA A 93 -18.52 -17.21 -6.10
CA ALA A 93 -19.58 -18.18 -5.85
C ALA A 93 -19.02 -19.51 -5.31
N GLU A 94 -17.90 -19.96 -5.87
CA GLU A 94 -17.16 -21.15 -5.40
C GLU A 94 -16.63 -20.96 -3.98
N LEU A 95 -15.89 -19.87 -3.73
CA LEU A 95 -15.26 -19.58 -2.42
C LEU A 95 -16.27 -19.30 -1.30
N THR A 96 -17.50 -18.93 -1.64
CA THR A 96 -18.56 -18.64 -0.65
C THR A 96 -19.56 -19.78 -0.48
N ALA A 97 -19.46 -20.84 -1.30
CA ALA A 97 -20.28 -22.05 -1.25
C ALA A 97 -21.79 -21.80 -1.10
N THR A 98 -22.30 -20.69 -1.66
CA THR A 98 -23.69 -20.27 -1.40
C THR A 98 -24.74 -21.13 -2.09
N GLY A 99 -24.36 -21.90 -3.11
CA GLY A 99 -25.28 -22.66 -3.96
C GLY A 99 -26.30 -21.79 -4.72
N ARG A 100 -26.21 -20.47 -4.61
CA ARG A 100 -27.12 -19.52 -5.25
C ARG A 100 -26.57 -19.12 -6.62
N PRO A 101 -27.41 -19.06 -7.66
CA PRO A 101 -26.99 -18.54 -8.95
C PRO A 101 -26.53 -17.08 -8.78
N GLY A 102 -25.33 -16.79 -9.28
CA GLY A 102 -24.78 -15.43 -9.30
C GLY A 102 -25.38 -14.60 -10.45
N PRO A 103 -25.14 -13.28 -10.44
CA PRO A 103 -25.41 -12.41 -11.59
C PRO A 103 -24.66 -12.90 -12.84
N ALA A 104 -25.20 -12.61 -14.02
CA ALA A 104 -24.62 -13.03 -15.30
C ALA A 104 -24.35 -11.83 -16.20
N THR A 105 -23.26 -11.88 -16.99
CA THR A 105 -22.91 -10.79 -17.92
C THR A 105 -23.67 -10.85 -19.26
N THR A 106 -24.56 -11.82 -19.45
CA THR A 106 -25.24 -12.10 -20.73
C THR A 106 -25.99 -10.90 -21.29
N ALA A 107 -26.73 -10.18 -20.46
CA ALA A 107 -27.46 -8.98 -20.87
C ALA A 107 -26.52 -7.87 -21.35
N ALA A 108 -25.44 -7.58 -20.61
CA ALA A 108 -24.44 -6.60 -21.01
C ALA A 108 -23.70 -7.02 -22.30
N ARG A 109 -23.36 -8.31 -22.43
CA ARG A 109 -22.72 -8.88 -23.63
C ARG A 109 -23.59 -8.70 -24.89
N ALA A 110 -24.90 -8.88 -24.77
CA ALA A 110 -25.83 -8.70 -25.88
C ALA A 110 -25.91 -7.25 -26.39
N GLN A 111 -25.59 -6.27 -25.53
CA GLN A 111 -25.64 -4.84 -25.86
C GLN A 111 -24.28 -4.26 -26.29
N VAL A 112 -23.23 -5.07 -26.40
CA VAL A 112 -21.90 -4.57 -26.79
C VAL A 112 -21.93 -3.98 -28.20
N GLY A 113 -21.66 -2.68 -28.30
CA GLY A 113 -21.71 -1.93 -29.57
C GLY A 113 -23.05 -1.25 -29.85
N GLY A 114 -24.03 -1.36 -28.94
CA GLY A 114 -25.27 -0.59 -28.96
C GLY A 114 -25.34 0.48 -27.86
N ASP A 115 -26.22 1.45 -28.04
CA ASP A 115 -26.48 2.54 -27.09
C ASP A 115 -26.88 2.10 -25.66
N PRO A 116 -27.63 0.99 -25.43
CA PRO A 116 -28.07 0.64 -24.08
C PRO A 116 -26.99 -0.08 -23.23
N LEU A 117 -25.74 -0.21 -23.71
CA LEU A 117 -24.67 -0.91 -22.98
C LEU A 117 -24.42 -0.32 -21.58
N LEU A 118 -24.43 1.02 -21.46
CA LEU A 118 -24.17 1.67 -20.17
C LEU A 118 -25.27 1.36 -19.14
N LEU A 119 -26.53 1.25 -19.57
CA LEU A 119 -27.65 0.87 -18.71
C LEU A 119 -27.51 -0.59 -18.29
N ALA A 120 -27.20 -1.49 -19.23
CA ALA A 120 -27.01 -2.91 -18.92
C ALA A 120 -25.83 -3.15 -17.95
N LEU A 121 -24.76 -2.35 -18.05
CA LEU A 121 -23.63 -2.39 -17.11
C LEU A 121 -24.01 -1.85 -15.72
N ASP A 122 -24.86 -0.83 -15.64
CA ASP A 122 -25.34 -0.30 -14.36
C ASP A 122 -26.28 -1.29 -13.65
N GLU A 123 -27.21 -1.90 -14.39
CA GLU A 123 -28.07 -2.98 -13.89
C GLU A 123 -27.23 -4.16 -13.37
N LEU A 124 -26.25 -4.61 -14.16
CA LEU A 124 -25.32 -5.66 -13.73
C LEU A 124 -24.55 -5.26 -12.47
N ASN A 125 -24.07 -4.01 -12.37
CA ASN A 125 -23.39 -3.50 -11.17
C ASN A 125 -24.32 -3.54 -9.93
N VAL A 126 -25.59 -3.15 -10.08
CA VAL A 126 -26.58 -3.21 -9.00
C VAL A 126 -26.85 -4.64 -8.56
N ASP A 127 -26.97 -5.57 -9.50
CA ASP A 127 -27.20 -6.98 -9.20
C ASP A 127 -25.99 -7.63 -8.52
N VAL A 128 -24.78 -7.35 -9.00
CA VAL A 128 -23.53 -7.78 -8.34
C VAL A 128 -23.43 -7.23 -6.92
N LEU A 129 -23.77 -5.96 -6.71
CA LEU A 129 -23.75 -5.37 -5.37
C LEU A 129 -24.74 -6.06 -4.43
N ARG A 130 -25.99 -6.25 -4.87
CA ARG A 130 -27.03 -6.92 -4.07
C ARG A 130 -26.63 -8.35 -3.73
N TRP A 131 -26.17 -9.10 -4.73
CA TRP A 131 -25.73 -10.48 -4.56
C TRP A 131 -24.53 -10.58 -3.61
N ALA A 132 -23.48 -9.79 -3.82
CA ALA A 132 -22.28 -9.83 -3.00
C ALA A 132 -22.58 -9.45 -1.53
N MET A 133 -23.40 -8.43 -1.30
CA MET A 133 -23.81 -8.02 0.05
C MET A 133 -24.67 -9.09 0.75
N ALA A 134 -25.54 -9.78 0.01
CA ALA A 134 -26.37 -10.86 0.54
C ALA A 134 -25.59 -12.15 0.80
N THR A 135 -24.53 -12.40 0.04
CA THR A 135 -23.62 -13.55 0.19
C THR A 135 -22.71 -13.39 1.40
N ASN A 136 -21.99 -12.28 1.49
CA ASN A 136 -21.13 -11.95 2.62
C ASN A 136 -20.88 -10.44 2.64
N HIS A 137 -21.17 -9.78 3.76
CA HIS A 137 -21.01 -8.34 3.88
C HIS A 137 -19.60 -7.83 3.51
N ARG A 138 -18.54 -8.55 3.91
CA ARG A 138 -17.15 -8.18 3.58
C ARG A 138 -16.85 -8.32 2.08
N VAL A 139 -17.44 -9.31 1.41
CA VAL A 139 -17.35 -9.47 -0.06
C VAL A 139 -18.00 -8.29 -0.76
N GLY A 140 -19.21 -7.90 -0.33
CA GLY A 140 -19.90 -6.71 -0.84
C GLY A 140 -19.11 -5.42 -0.60
N LEU A 141 -18.50 -5.24 0.59
CA LEU A 141 -17.62 -4.10 0.88
C LEU A 141 -16.38 -4.10 -0.01
N ALA A 142 -15.75 -5.25 -0.23
CA ALA A 142 -14.56 -5.37 -1.07
C ALA A 142 -14.85 -5.02 -2.53
N TYR A 143 -15.99 -5.49 -3.07
CA TYR A 143 -16.49 -5.08 -4.38
C TYR A 143 -16.66 -3.55 -4.49
N ARG A 144 -17.35 -2.94 -3.52
CA ARG A 144 -17.54 -1.48 -3.48
C ARG A 144 -16.22 -0.72 -3.39
N LEU A 145 -15.30 -1.21 -2.57
CA LEU A 145 -13.96 -0.65 -2.40
C LEU A 145 -13.22 -0.65 -3.75
N GLY A 146 -13.15 -1.80 -4.43
CA GLY A 146 -12.51 -1.93 -5.73
C GLY A 146 -13.07 -0.97 -6.77
N ARG A 147 -14.41 -0.92 -6.89
CA ARG A 147 -15.11 -0.02 -7.83
C ARG A 147 -14.86 1.44 -7.52
N SER A 148 -15.09 1.84 -6.27
CA SER A 148 -14.95 3.25 -5.84
C SER A 148 -13.51 3.74 -5.94
N LEU A 149 -12.54 2.88 -5.63
CA LEU A 149 -11.13 3.21 -5.78
C LEU A 149 -10.76 3.36 -7.26
N ALA A 150 -11.20 2.45 -8.13
CA ALA A 150 -11.00 2.53 -9.57
C ALA A 150 -11.57 3.85 -10.13
N ASP A 151 -12.82 4.20 -9.79
CA ASP A 151 -13.45 5.46 -10.19
C ASP A 151 -12.68 6.70 -9.71
N THR A 152 -12.10 6.62 -8.51
CA THR A 152 -11.31 7.71 -7.93
C THR A 152 -10.07 7.97 -8.78
N VAL A 153 -9.41 6.92 -9.28
CA VAL A 153 -8.10 7.03 -9.94
C VAL A 153 -8.12 7.18 -11.45
N ARG A 154 -9.28 7.06 -12.10
CA ARG A 154 -9.36 7.13 -13.57
C ARG A 154 -8.86 8.45 -14.14
N GLN A 155 -8.53 8.45 -15.42
CA GLN A 155 -8.34 9.71 -16.14
C GLN A 155 -9.71 10.36 -16.35
N GLY A 156 -9.75 11.67 -16.14
CA GLY A 156 -10.92 12.52 -16.30
C GLY A 156 -10.51 13.97 -16.10
N ASP A 157 -11.34 14.90 -16.54
CA ASP A 157 -11.04 16.34 -16.47
C ASP A 157 -10.55 16.76 -15.09
N ALA A 158 -9.57 17.66 -15.08
CA ALA A 158 -8.98 18.20 -13.85
C ALA A 158 -10.06 18.77 -12.90
N ASP A 159 -11.14 19.29 -13.47
CA ASP A 159 -12.29 19.83 -12.73
C ASP A 159 -13.07 18.76 -11.96
N ARG A 160 -13.08 17.52 -12.47
CA ARG A 160 -13.73 16.37 -11.80
C ARG A 160 -12.87 15.76 -10.70
N LEU A 161 -11.57 16.06 -10.64
CA LEU A 161 -10.66 15.53 -9.61
C LEU A 161 -11.11 15.93 -8.20
N VAL A 162 -11.56 17.17 -8.04
CA VAL A 162 -12.04 17.70 -6.76
C VAL A 162 -13.29 16.95 -6.30
N HIS A 163 -14.24 16.74 -7.20
CA HIS A 163 -15.46 16.00 -6.89
C HIS A 163 -15.17 14.54 -6.52
N ARG A 164 -14.21 13.90 -7.20
CA ARG A 164 -13.82 12.51 -6.91
C ARG A 164 -13.18 12.32 -5.54
N PHE A 165 -12.43 13.32 -5.07
CA PHE A 165 -11.86 13.31 -3.71
C PHE A 165 -12.78 13.94 -2.65
N GLY A 166 -13.85 14.64 -3.05
CA GLY A 166 -14.80 15.34 -2.18
C GLY A 166 -15.62 14.41 -1.29
N GLY A 167 -15.04 13.93 -0.20
CA GLY A 167 -15.66 13.06 0.80
C GLY A 167 -15.50 11.56 0.53
N ARG A 168 -15.46 11.12 -0.75
CA ARG A 168 -15.32 9.71 -1.12
C ARG A 168 -14.10 9.02 -0.50
N HIS A 169 -12.98 9.72 -0.36
CA HIS A 169 -11.77 9.17 0.25
C HIS A 169 -11.96 8.78 1.72
N VAL A 170 -12.91 9.40 2.43
CA VAL A 170 -13.28 9.06 3.82
C VAL A 170 -14.01 7.72 3.85
N GLU A 171 -14.97 7.51 2.94
CA GLU A 171 -15.69 6.25 2.83
C GLU A 171 -14.78 5.09 2.44
N ILE A 172 -13.92 5.30 1.43
CA ILE A 172 -12.89 4.33 1.04
C ILE A 172 -11.99 4.00 2.24
N SER A 173 -11.59 5.02 3.01
CA SER A 173 -10.75 4.82 4.20
C SER A 173 -11.46 4.00 5.28
N ARG A 174 -12.77 4.15 5.42
CA ARG A 174 -13.59 3.35 6.35
C ARG A 174 -13.67 1.89 5.90
N TRP A 175 -13.97 1.63 4.63
CA TRP A 175 -14.04 0.26 4.12
C TRP A 175 -12.68 -0.45 4.19
N LEU A 176 -11.58 0.26 3.96
CA LEU A 176 -10.23 -0.28 4.14
C LEU A 176 -9.97 -0.69 5.60
N ASP A 177 -10.46 0.06 6.58
CA ASP A 177 -10.32 -0.27 8.00
C ASP A 177 -11.15 -1.51 8.37
N GLU A 178 -12.39 -1.59 7.88
CA GLU A 178 -13.29 -2.72 8.10
C GLU A 178 -12.75 -4.02 7.47
N LEU A 179 -12.04 -3.93 6.35
CA LEU A 179 -11.43 -5.06 5.65
C LEU A 179 -9.97 -5.33 6.06
N ALA A 180 -9.39 -4.55 6.98
CA ALA A 180 -7.95 -4.58 7.26
C ALA A 180 -7.45 -5.95 7.73
N SER A 181 -8.28 -6.72 8.44
CA SER A 181 -7.92 -8.05 8.98
C SER A 181 -7.89 -9.15 7.92
N VAL A 182 -8.61 -8.97 6.81
CA VAL A 182 -8.77 -9.98 5.74
C VAL A 182 -7.97 -9.62 4.48
N LEU A 183 -7.58 -8.35 4.33
CA LEU A 183 -6.69 -7.90 3.27
C LEU A 183 -5.24 -8.38 3.49
N PRO A 184 -4.38 -8.33 2.45
CA PRO A 184 -2.96 -8.58 2.61
C PRO A 184 -2.34 -7.72 3.74
N PRO A 185 -1.38 -8.23 4.53
CA PRO A 185 -0.77 -7.48 5.62
C PRO A 185 -0.29 -6.09 5.21
N TYR A 186 -0.47 -5.09 6.09
CA TYR A 186 -0.12 -3.67 5.90
C TYR A 186 -0.89 -2.93 4.79
N SER A 187 -1.49 -3.63 3.82
CA SER A 187 -2.08 -3.03 2.62
C SER A 187 -3.12 -1.95 2.93
N ALA A 188 -4.10 -2.24 3.80
CA ALA A 188 -5.16 -1.33 4.17
C ALA A 188 -4.65 -0.03 4.80
N ALA A 189 -3.74 -0.14 5.78
CA ALA A 189 -3.18 1.00 6.49
C ALA A 189 -2.32 1.89 5.59
N VAL A 190 -1.51 1.26 4.75
CA VAL A 190 -0.63 1.93 3.79
C VAL A 190 -1.44 2.68 2.73
N VAL A 191 -2.45 2.04 2.14
CA VAL A 191 -3.31 2.67 1.13
C VAL A 191 -4.18 3.78 1.75
N ARG A 192 -4.72 3.61 2.96
CA ARG A 192 -5.40 4.70 3.70
C ARG A 192 -4.52 5.92 3.88
N ARG A 193 -3.27 5.73 4.29
CA ARG A 193 -2.33 6.83 4.49
C ARG A 193 -2.01 7.52 3.16
N SER A 194 -1.74 6.74 2.12
CA SER A 194 -1.51 7.25 0.76
C SER A 194 -2.72 8.04 0.23
N LEU A 195 -3.94 7.51 0.36
CA LEU A 195 -5.19 8.17 -0.02
C LEU A 195 -5.36 9.52 0.68
N ARG A 196 -5.07 9.60 1.98
CA ARG A 196 -5.13 10.87 2.73
C ARG A 196 -4.11 11.89 2.22
N THR A 197 -2.88 11.44 1.92
CA THR A 197 -1.85 12.31 1.34
C THR A 197 -2.28 12.85 -0.01
N TRP A 198 -2.85 12.01 -0.87
CA TRP A 198 -3.40 12.42 -2.17
C TRP A 198 -4.58 13.37 -2.03
N ALA A 199 -5.54 13.08 -1.16
CA ALA A 199 -6.67 13.96 -0.88
C ALA A 199 -6.20 15.35 -0.43
N THR A 200 -5.21 15.40 0.47
CA THR A 200 -4.61 16.65 0.93
C THR A 200 -3.93 17.43 -0.21
N ALA A 201 -3.16 16.74 -1.07
CA ALA A 201 -2.50 17.37 -2.20
C ALA A 201 -3.52 17.92 -3.22
N VAL A 202 -4.59 17.18 -3.51
CA VAL A 202 -5.69 17.62 -4.37
C VAL A 202 -6.36 18.86 -3.79
N THR A 203 -6.75 18.84 -2.51
CA THR A 203 -7.37 20.00 -1.84
C THR A 203 -6.48 21.24 -1.91
N ARG A 204 -5.18 21.10 -1.65
CA ARG A 204 -4.22 22.21 -1.73
C ARG A 204 -4.04 22.74 -3.15
N ALA A 205 -3.98 21.85 -4.15
CA ALA A 205 -3.93 22.23 -5.55
C ALA A 205 -5.18 23.01 -5.98
N THR A 206 -6.36 22.62 -5.49
CA THR A 206 -7.64 23.30 -5.78
C THR A 206 -7.68 24.73 -5.24
N VAL A 207 -7.11 24.99 -4.07
CA VAL A 207 -7.02 26.36 -3.51
C VAL A 207 -5.84 27.16 -4.07
N GLY A 208 -5.10 26.60 -5.04
CA GLY A 208 -4.00 27.28 -5.72
C GLY A 208 -2.70 27.34 -4.93
N ASP A 209 -2.44 26.39 -4.01
CA ASP A 209 -1.18 26.33 -3.27
C ASP A 209 0.01 26.21 -4.25
N PRO A 210 0.93 27.20 -4.29
CA PRO A 210 2.05 27.19 -5.23
C PRO A 210 3.09 26.10 -4.94
N ALA A 211 3.02 25.43 -3.78
CA ALA A 211 3.89 24.32 -3.40
C ALA A 211 3.42 22.97 -3.97
N GLU A 212 2.16 22.85 -4.40
CA GLU A 212 1.60 21.60 -4.93
C GLU A 212 1.51 21.62 -6.48
N PRO A 213 1.49 20.45 -7.13
CA PRO A 213 1.26 20.34 -8.57
C PRO A 213 -0.14 20.82 -8.94
N GLY A 214 -0.31 21.25 -10.19
CA GLY A 214 -1.65 21.60 -10.68
C GLY A 214 -2.58 20.39 -10.72
N THR A 215 -3.89 20.60 -10.67
CA THR A 215 -4.90 19.53 -10.72
C THR A 215 -4.75 18.63 -11.97
N ALA A 216 -4.36 19.19 -13.12
CA ALA A 216 -4.07 18.43 -14.33
C ALA A 216 -2.78 17.57 -14.24
N GLU A 217 -1.76 18.01 -13.49
CA GLU A 217 -0.56 17.22 -13.20
C GLU A 217 -0.90 16.05 -12.27
N LEU A 218 -1.66 16.33 -11.21
CA LEU A 218 -2.14 15.30 -10.28
C LEU A 218 -3.02 14.28 -10.99
N ALA A 219 -3.95 14.71 -11.84
CA ALA A 219 -4.85 13.81 -12.58
C ALA A 219 -4.10 12.85 -13.51
N ARG A 220 -2.97 13.28 -14.10
CA ARG A 220 -2.14 12.42 -14.96
C ARG A 220 -1.47 11.29 -14.18
N GLU A 221 -0.89 11.60 -13.02
CA GLU A 221 -0.19 10.62 -12.18
C GLU A 221 -1.13 9.74 -11.34
N LEU A 222 -2.38 10.17 -11.17
CA LEU A 222 -3.34 9.42 -10.36
C LEU A 222 -3.66 8.03 -10.93
N ARG A 223 -3.62 7.87 -12.26
CA ARG A 223 -3.76 6.54 -12.88
C ARG A 223 -2.64 5.59 -12.46
N ASN A 224 -1.40 6.06 -12.51
CA ASN A 224 -0.22 5.31 -12.07
C ASN A 224 -0.30 4.99 -10.57
N GLN A 225 -0.85 5.91 -9.78
CA GLN A 225 -1.12 5.68 -8.36
C GLN A 225 -2.17 4.58 -8.12
N GLY A 226 -3.21 4.55 -8.94
CA GLY A 226 -4.24 3.52 -8.91
C GLY A 226 -3.70 2.11 -9.08
N ASP A 227 -2.75 1.92 -10.01
CA ASP A 227 -2.11 0.62 -10.22
C ASP A 227 -1.32 0.15 -8.99
N LEU A 228 -0.61 1.06 -8.31
CA LEU A 228 0.09 0.75 -7.06
C LEU A 228 -0.90 0.38 -5.94
N TRP A 229 -1.98 1.14 -5.76
CA TRP A 229 -2.99 0.81 -4.76
C TRP A 229 -3.65 -0.54 -5.02
N ARG A 230 -4.01 -0.83 -6.28
CA ARG A 230 -4.55 -2.13 -6.68
C ARG A 230 -3.56 -3.26 -6.42
N GLY A 231 -2.29 -3.08 -6.79
CA GLY A 231 -1.24 -4.08 -6.57
C GLY A 231 -1.09 -4.42 -5.09
N VAL A 232 -1.08 -3.40 -4.23
CA VAL A 232 -0.97 -3.56 -2.77
C VAL A 232 -2.19 -4.24 -2.15
N LEU A 233 -3.41 -3.80 -2.50
CA LEU A 233 -4.64 -4.36 -1.93
C LEU A 233 -4.93 -5.78 -2.42
N THR A 234 -4.45 -6.15 -3.60
CA THR A 234 -4.65 -7.49 -4.17
C THR A 234 -3.47 -8.43 -3.91
N GLY A 235 -2.45 -7.99 -3.18
CA GLY A 235 -1.27 -8.79 -2.84
C GLY A 235 -0.28 -8.99 -3.98
N GLY A 236 -0.48 -8.38 -5.15
CA GLY A 236 0.48 -8.39 -6.26
C GLY A 236 1.74 -7.55 -5.99
N LEU A 237 1.68 -6.65 -5.00
CA LEU A 237 2.81 -5.85 -4.53
C LEU A 237 2.81 -5.81 -3.00
N HIS A 238 3.78 -6.44 -2.36
CA HIS A 238 3.88 -6.37 -0.91
C HIS A 238 4.59 -5.08 -0.48
N PRO A 239 4.00 -4.21 0.37
CA PRO A 239 4.58 -2.89 0.65
C PRO A 239 5.98 -2.89 1.29
N LYS A 240 6.37 -3.96 2.01
CA LYS A 240 7.73 -4.08 2.56
C LYS A 240 8.80 -4.17 1.49
N ASP A 241 8.46 -4.72 0.33
CA ASP A 241 9.41 -5.00 -0.74
C ASP A 241 9.83 -3.71 -1.47
N LEU A 242 9.15 -2.60 -1.16
CA LEU A 242 9.49 -1.26 -1.65
C LEU A 242 10.44 -0.50 -0.71
N LEU A 243 10.74 -1.04 0.47
CA LEU A 243 11.64 -0.41 1.44
C LEU A 243 13.09 -0.79 1.13
N ASP A 244 13.95 0.21 1.04
CA ASP A 244 15.41 0.03 0.94
C ASP A 244 16.10 0.22 2.29
N GLU A 245 17.42 0.00 2.31
CA GLU A 245 18.26 0.15 3.51
C GLU A 245 18.13 1.55 4.14
N GLU A 246 17.97 2.59 3.31
CA GLU A 246 17.78 3.96 3.77
C GLU A 246 16.45 4.11 4.53
N ASN A 247 15.36 3.50 4.06
CA ASN A 247 14.09 3.51 4.80
C ASN A 247 14.22 2.81 6.15
N TRP A 248 14.90 1.66 6.20
CA TRP A 248 15.12 0.95 7.46
C TRP A 248 15.95 1.78 8.45
N ALA A 249 16.95 2.53 7.96
CA ALA A 249 17.71 3.48 8.79
C ALA A 249 16.83 4.63 9.30
N VAL A 250 15.90 5.15 8.49
CA VAL A 250 14.93 6.18 8.90
C VAL A 250 13.98 5.63 9.98
N VAL A 251 13.46 4.41 9.81
CA VAL A 251 12.62 3.74 10.82
C VAL A 251 13.38 3.63 12.14
N ALA A 252 14.60 3.10 12.12
CA ALA A 252 15.43 2.96 13.30
C ALA A 252 15.70 4.31 13.99
N ARG A 253 16.07 5.33 13.21
CA ARG A 253 16.31 6.68 13.74
C ARG A 253 15.05 7.29 14.36
N ASN A 254 13.91 7.19 13.70
CA ASN A 254 12.66 7.76 14.19
C ASN A 254 12.16 7.07 15.46
N LEU A 255 12.35 5.75 15.56
CA LEU A 255 12.08 5.00 16.80
C LEU A 255 12.98 5.48 17.96
N ILE A 256 14.28 5.68 17.72
CA ILE A 256 15.23 6.17 18.73
C ILE A 256 14.87 7.60 19.19
N ILE A 257 14.56 8.50 18.26
CA ILE A 257 14.26 9.91 18.57
C ILE A 257 12.94 10.02 19.34
N ARG A 258 11.91 9.33 18.87
CA ARG A 258 10.55 9.44 19.41
C ARG A 258 10.45 8.87 20.82
N ASP A 259 11.31 7.90 21.14
CA ASP A 259 11.29 7.24 22.44
C ASP A 259 12.58 7.38 23.26
N ARG A 260 13.15 8.60 23.27
CA ARG A 260 14.29 8.93 24.15
C ARG A 260 14.01 8.55 25.62
N LYS A 261 12.76 8.64 26.08
CA LYS A 261 12.40 8.34 27.47
C LYS A 261 12.36 6.84 27.74
N LEU A 262 11.79 6.03 26.85
CA LEU A 262 11.79 4.57 27.00
C LEU A 262 13.17 3.96 26.74
N VAL A 263 13.97 4.52 25.83
CA VAL A 263 15.37 4.12 25.64
C VAL A 263 16.21 4.48 26.88
N VAL A 264 16.03 5.67 27.45
CA VAL A 264 16.71 6.06 28.70
C VAL A 264 16.23 5.21 29.89
N GLN A 265 14.94 4.88 29.96
CA GLN A 265 14.37 4.05 31.03
C GLN A 265 14.74 2.58 30.88
N ALA A 266 14.85 2.04 29.66
CA ALA A 266 15.38 0.72 29.37
C ALA A 266 16.89 0.65 29.63
N ALA A 267 17.66 1.68 29.26
CA ALA A 267 19.07 1.80 29.62
C ALA A 267 19.25 1.89 31.15
N ARG A 268 18.37 2.60 31.86
CA ARG A 268 18.43 2.73 33.31
C ARG A 268 17.88 1.51 34.07
N GLY A 269 16.94 0.77 33.48
CA GLY A 269 16.28 -0.38 34.11
C GLY A 269 16.89 -1.74 33.76
N ILE A 270 17.51 -1.89 32.58
CA ILE A 270 18.10 -3.15 32.09
C ILE A 270 19.62 -3.05 32.07
N PHE A 271 20.19 -1.96 31.54
CA PHE A 271 21.65 -1.82 31.51
C PHE A 271 22.22 -1.45 32.87
N TRP A 272 21.61 -0.56 33.67
CA TRP A 272 22.15 -0.19 34.98
C TRP A 272 22.33 -1.38 35.96
N PRO A 273 21.34 -2.27 36.19
CA PRO A 273 21.52 -3.39 37.11
C PRO A 273 22.43 -4.52 36.58
N VAL A 274 22.84 -4.50 35.31
CA VAL A 274 23.83 -5.46 34.76
C VAL A 274 25.21 -4.81 34.68
N LEU A 275 25.27 -3.57 34.19
CA LEU A 275 26.49 -2.81 33.94
C LEU A 275 27.14 -2.32 35.25
N VAL A 276 26.35 -1.95 36.26
CA VAL A 276 26.88 -1.56 37.57
C VAL A 276 27.55 -2.74 38.28
N PRO A 277 26.92 -3.91 38.49
CA PRO A 277 27.61 -5.04 39.10
C PRO A 277 28.75 -5.56 38.22
N LEU A 278 28.65 -5.50 36.89
CA LEU A 278 29.77 -5.81 35.99
C LEU A 278 30.97 -4.89 36.25
N LEU A 279 30.75 -3.57 36.34
CA LEU A 279 31.80 -2.60 36.65
C LEU A 279 32.33 -2.75 38.07
N VAL A 280 31.47 -3.09 39.04
CA VAL A 280 31.89 -3.38 40.43
C VAL A 280 32.76 -4.64 40.48
N VAL A 281 32.37 -5.72 39.77
CA VAL A 281 33.18 -6.94 39.67
C VAL A 281 34.49 -6.65 38.95
N LEU A 282 34.47 -5.91 37.84
CA LEU A 282 35.68 -5.52 37.11
C LEU A 282 36.60 -4.68 38.01
N GLY A 283 36.04 -3.72 38.75
CA GLY A 283 36.76 -2.88 39.71
C GLY A 283 37.31 -3.68 40.89
N ALA A 284 36.57 -4.67 41.39
CA ALA A 284 37.03 -5.58 42.44
C ALA A 284 38.16 -6.48 41.93
N VAL A 285 38.07 -7.02 40.70
CA VAL A 285 39.14 -7.80 40.06
C VAL A 285 40.39 -6.95 39.87
N VAL A 286 40.26 -5.72 39.36
CA VAL A 286 41.38 -4.79 39.19
C VAL A 286 41.98 -4.38 40.54
N GLY A 287 41.15 -4.09 41.55
CA GLY A 287 41.57 -3.72 42.90
C GLY A 287 42.28 -4.86 43.64
N VAL A 288 41.76 -6.08 43.56
CA VAL A 288 42.42 -7.29 44.11
C VAL A 288 43.70 -7.59 43.34
N SER A 289 43.72 -7.41 42.01
CA SER A 289 44.94 -7.59 41.19
C SER A 289 46.02 -6.55 41.50
N ALA A 290 45.62 -5.32 41.84
CA ALA A 290 46.52 -4.27 42.27
C ALA A 290 47.03 -4.50 43.71
N ALA A 291 46.17 -5.00 44.62
CA ALA A 291 46.55 -5.33 46.00
C ALA A 291 47.39 -6.61 46.12
N ALA A 292 47.18 -7.59 45.23
CA ALA A 292 47.92 -8.85 45.16
C ALA A 292 49.25 -8.74 44.38
N ALA A 293 49.73 -7.53 44.10
CA ALA A 293 50.99 -7.26 43.42
C ALA A 293 52.23 -7.53 44.31
N ALA A 294 52.28 -8.72 44.93
CA ALA A 294 53.45 -9.32 45.55
C ALA A 294 53.88 -10.65 44.84
N GLY A 295 53.46 -10.89 43.59
CA GLY A 295 53.80 -12.09 42.82
C GLY A 295 53.70 -11.93 41.30
N SER A 296 54.35 -12.82 40.53
CA SER A 296 54.78 -12.60 39.13
C SER A 296 53.65 -12.33 38.10
N PRO A 297 53.97 -11.70 36.93
CA PRO A 297 52.99 -11.10 36.02
C PRO A 297 52.24 -12.07 35.09
N THR A 298 52.79 -13.25 34.81
CA THR A 298 52.32 -14.13 33.73
C THR A 298 51.14 -15.02 34.11
N THR A 299 51.04 -15.43 35.38
CA THR A 299 49.90 -16.19 35.92
C THR A 299 48.64 -15.32 36.10
N ARG A 300 48.80 -13.99 36.20
CA ARG A 300 47.70 -13.02 36.38
C ARG A 300 46.82 -12.86 35.14
N ALA A 301 47.40 -12.93 33.94
CA ALA A 301 46.67 -12.72 32.70
C ALA A 301 45.78 -13.93 32.33
N ALA A 302 46.25 -15.15 32.56
CA ALA A 302 45.56 -16.37 32.15
C ALA A 302 44.28 -16.65 32.95
N VAL A 303 44.29 -16.40 34.27
CA VAL A 303 43.13 -16.67 35.15
C VAL A 303 42.05 -15.60 34.99
N ALA A 304 42.44 -14.33 34.81
CA ALA A 304 41.51 -13.22 34.59
C ALA A 304 40.76 -13.33 33.25
N LEU A 305 41.43 -13.78 32.17
CA LEU A 305 40.83 -13.89 30.84
C LEU A 305 39.86 -15.07 30.71
N VAL A 306 40.14 -16.21 31.34
CA VAL A 306 39.32 -17.42 31.20
C VAL A 306 38.05 -17.36 32.07
N GLY A 307 38.12 -16.77 33.27
CA GLY A 307 36.96 -16.62 34.15
C GLY A 307 35.96 -15.54 33.69
N LEU A 308 36.45 -14.44 33.10
CA LEU A 308 35.58 -13.35 32.63
C LEU A 308 34.83 -13.69 31.33
N GLY A 309 35.42 -14.49 30.43
CA GLY A 309 34.80 -14.84 29.15
C GLY A 309 33.58 -15.77 29.26
N ALA A 310 33.64 -16.77 30.16
CA ALA A 310 32.56 -17.74 30.33
C ALA A 310 31.38 -17.20 31.17
N GLY A 311 31.66 -16.34 32.16
CA GLY A 311 30.63 -15.73 33.01
C GLY A 311 29.81 -14.65 32.29
N LEU A 312 30.47 -13.78 31.50
CA LEU A 312 29.78 -12.72 30.77
C LEU A 312 28.81 -13.27 29.72
N THR A 313 29.20 -14.33 29.02
CA THR A 313 28.40 -14.91 27.93
C THR A 313 27.16 -15.62 28.46
N ALA A 314 27.26 -16.32 29.59
CA ALA A 314 26.12 -16.97 30.23
C ALA A 314 25.12 -15.96 30.81
N ILE A 315 25.60 -14.91 31.49
CA ILE A 315 24.74 -13.86 32.06
C ILE A 315 24.09 -13.03 30.94
N TRP A 316 24.85 -12.70 29.88
CA TRP A 316 24.32 -12.01 28.71
C TRP A 316 23.19 -12.82 28.06
N ARG A 317 23.38 -14.13 27.85
CA ARG A 317 22.39 -14.98 27.19
C ARG A 317 21.11 -15.21 28.02
N SER A 318 21.23 -15.21 29.36
CA SER A 318 20.11 -15.37 30.29
C SER A 318 19.24 -14.11 30.40
N VAL A 319 19.86 -12.93 30.44
CA VAL A 319 19.14 -11.67 30.66
C VAL A 319 18.66 -11.01 29.35
N SER A 320 19.43 -11.14 28.26
CA SER A 320 19.12 -10.44 27.00
C SER A 320 17.91 -11.01 26.27
N GLY A 321 17.71 -12.34 26.24
CA GLY A 321 16.65 -12.97 25.45
C GLY A 321 15.23 -12.53 25.86
N PRO A 322 14.83 -12.68 27.14
CA PRO A 322 13.50 -12.28 27.60
C PRO A 322 13.31 -10.76 27.56
N ALA A 323 14.31 -9.97 27.98
CA ALA A 323 14.20 -8.52 28.02
C ALA A 323 14.08 -7.89 26.63
N LEU A 324 14.80 -8.41 25.63
CA LEU A 324 14.70 -7.95 24.24
C LEU A 324 13.36 -8.35 23.61
N SER A 325 12.81 -9.52 23.96
CA SER A 325 11.49 -9.95 23.45
C SER A 325 10.34 -9.08 23.98
N VAL A 326 10.37 -8.72 25.26
CA VAL A 326 9.37 -7.84 25.88
C VAL A 326 9.51 -6.40 25.37
N ALA A 327 10.74 -5.90 25.23
CA ALA A 327 10.98 -4.59 24.62
C ALA A 327 10.57 -4.53 23.14
N ALA A 328 10.75 -5.63 22.39
CA ALA A 328 10.30 -5.73 21.01
C ALA A 328 8.77 -5.72 20.90
N GLU A 329 8.06 -6.42 21.80
CA GLU A 329 6.60 -6.47 21.78
C GLU A 329 5.97 -5.13 22.19
N VAL A 330 6.56 -4.41 23.16
CA VAL A 330 6.10 -3.07 23.56
C VAL A 330 6.35 -2.02 22.46
N ASN A 331 7.44 -2.15 21.70
CA ASN A 331 7.77 -1.24 20.59
C ASN A 331 7.11 -1.59 19.26
N ARG A 332 6.50 -2.78 19.15
CA ARG A 332 5.84 -3.29 17.95
C ARG A 332 4.83 -2.32 17.32
N PRO A 333 3.88 -1.70 18.06
CA PRO A 333 2.93 -0.76 17.46
C PRO A 333 3.60 0.51 16.92
N LEU A 334 4.67 0.98 17.57
CA LEU A 334 5.44 2.14 17.10
C LEU A 334 6.22 1.80 15.83
N LEU A 335 6.90 0.65 15.83
CA LEU A 335 7.59 0.11 14.66
C LEU A 335 6.61 -0.04 13.48
N ASP A 336 5.47 -0.68 13.69
CA ASP A 336 4.46 -0.87 12.65
C ASP A 336 3.94 0.48 12.13
N SER A 337 3.74 1.48 13.00
CA SER A 337 3.30 2.82 12.59
C SER A 337 4.32 3.56 11.71
N GLU A 338 5.62 3.38 12.00
CA GLU A 338 6.71 3.99 11.24
C GLU A 338 6.92 3.24 9.92
N LEU A 339 6.85 1.91 9.93
CA LEU A 339 6.87 1.09 8.72
C LEU A 339 5.74 1.48 7.77
N ILE A 340 4.51 1.60 8.27
CA ILE A 340 3.36 2.06 7.47
C ILE A 340 3.63 3.44 6.87
N THR A 341 4.31 4.33 7.60
CA THR A 341 4.67 5.67 7.12
C THR A 341 5.63 5.58 5.94
N GLN A 342 6.72 4.83 6.06
CA GLN A 342 7.72 4.66 5.01
C GLN A 342 7.16 3.93 3.78
N MET A 343 6.37 2.86 4.00
CA MET A 343 5.69 2.13 2.93
C MET A 343 4.76 3.05 2.13
N ALA A 344 3.95 3.85 2.83
CA ALA A 344 3.04 4.78 2.18
C ALA A 344 3.78 5.86 1.41
N GLU A 345 4.92 6.34 1.90
CA GLU A 345 5.78 7.28 1.19
C GLU A 345 6.32 6.69 -0.12
N ARG A 346 6.79 5.43 -0.11
CA ARG A 346 7.25 4.74 -1.32
C ARG A 346 6.14 4.51 -2.33
N ILE A 347 4.94 4.14 -1.87
CA ILE A 347 3.77 3.98 -2.74
C ILE A 347 3.28 5.32 -3.31
N ASN A 348 3.59 6.46 -2.68
CA ASN A 348 3.30 7.79 -3.18
C ASN A 348 4.30 8.29 -4.24
N ARG A 349 5.13 7.42 -4.83
CA ARG A 349 6.07 7.80 -5.90
C ARG A 349 5.42 8.60 -7.04
N PRO A 350 4.24 8.26 -7.59
CA PRO A 350 3.59 9.08 -8.61
C PRO A 350 3.29 10.52 -8.15
N LEU A 351 2.90 10.72 -6.88
CA LEU A 351 2.72 12.06 -6.31
C LEU A 351 4.06 12.81 -6.21
N ALA A 352 5.14 12.11 -5.81
CA ALA A 352 6.47 12.68 -5.78
C ALA A 352 6.95 13.09 -7.18
N THR A 353 6.64 12.29 -8.22
CA THR A 353 6.90 12.60 -9.63
C THR A 353 6.17 13.87 -10.05
N ALA A 354 4.87 14.01 -9.76
CA ALA A 354 4.10 15.22 -10.05
C ALA A 354 4.72 16.47 -9.41
N ARG A 355 5.12 16.36 -8.12
CA ARG A 355 5.81 17.44 -7.39
C ARG A 355 7.17 17.79 -7.98
N ALA A 356 7.95 16.79 -8.39
CA ALA A 356 9.24 17.01 -9.03
C ALA A 356 9.10 17.73 -10.38
N ALA A 357 8.15 17.30 -11.22
CA ALA A 357 7.85 17.93 -12.51
C ALA A 357 7.46 19.41 -12.36
N ARG A 358 6.67 19.75 -11.33
CA ARG A 358 6.31 21.14 -11.04
C ARG A 358 7.53 21.99 -10.67
N ARG A 359 8.45 21.46 -9.85
CA ARG A 359 9.68 22.15 -9.42
C ARG A 359 10.62 22.42 -10.60
N THR A 360 10.83 21.43 -11.47
CA THR A 360 11.68 21.60 -12.66
C THR A 360 11.06 22.58 -13.67
N GLY A 361 9.73 22.55 -13.83
CA GLY A 361 9.00 23.55 -14.62
C GLY A 361 9.15 24.97 -14.07
N ARG A 362 9.18 25.15 -12.74
CA ARG A 362 9.43 26.45 -12.10
C ARG A 362 10.87 26.92 -12.27
N GLN A 363 11.85 26.02 -12.20
CA GLN A 363 13.28 26.32 -12.41
C GLN A 363 13.65 26.64 -13.86
N ARG A 364 12.88 26.18 -14.85
CA ARG A 364 13.05 26.59 -16.26
C ARG A 364 12.43 27.94 -16.60
N ARG A 365 11.51 28.45 -15.76
CA ARG A 365 10.82 29.73 -15.99
C ARG A 365 11.48 31.02 -15.42
N PRO A 366 12.63 31.04 -14.73
CA PRO A 366 13.24 32.28 -14.26
C PRO A 366 14.38 32.72 -15.21
N HIS A 367 14.09 33.07 -16.46
CA HIS A 367 14.98 33.93 -17.26
C HIS A 367 14.32 34.58 -18.49
N ARG A 368 13.02 34.84 -18.46
CA ARG A 368 12.36 35.64 -19.52
C ARG A 368 11.62 36.84 -18.92
N ALA A 369 12.37 37.62 -18.15
CA ALA A 369 12.06 39.02 -17.91
C ALA A 369 13.36 39.79 -18.16
N GLU A 370 13.24 40.87 -18.94
CA GLU A 370 14.23 41.93 -19.13
C GLU A 370 15.44 41.63 -20.04
N THR A 371 15.18 41.59 -21.34
CA THR A 371 16.07 42.30 -22.29
C THR A 371 15.19 43.01 -23.31
N GLY A 372 15.49 44.30 -23.51
CA GLY A 372 14.56 45.29 -24.01
C GLY A 372 14.12 45.09 -25.46
N SER A 373 12.88 45.47 -25.72
CA SER A 373 12.47 45.91 -27.05
C SER A 373 12.06 47.38 -26.93
N LYS A 374 13.02 48.26 -27.20
CA LYS A 374 12.77 49.64 -27.61
C LYS A 374 12.11 49.58 -28.98
N TYR A 375 10.79 49.63 -29.03
CA TYR A 375 10.08 50.13 -30.20
C TYR A 375 9.05 51.13 -29.72
N VAL A 376 9.52 52.39 -29.62
CA VAL A 376 8.67 53.56 -29.73
C VAL A 376 8.60 53.89 -31.22
N ALA A 377 7.41 53.79 -31.80
CA ALA A 377 7.05 54.56 -32.98
C ALA A 377 5.64 55.12 -32.75
N PRO A 378 5.46 56.44 -32.67
CA PRO A 378 4.16 57.05 -32.58
C PRO A 378 3.55 57.10 -33.98
N VAL A 379 2.41 56.46 -34.19
CA VAL A 379 1.60 56.69 -35.39
C VAL A 379 0.64 57.82 -35.06
N SER A 380 0.97 59.00 -35.59
CA SER A 380 0.14 60.20 -35.57
C SER A 380 -1.09 60.03 -36.48
N HIS A 381 -2.24 60.43 -35.95
CA HIS A 381 -3.44 60.82 -36.70
C HIS A 381 -3.13 62.05 -37.56
N ILE A 382 -3.33 61.98 -38.89
CA ILE A 382 -3.77 63.10 -39.74
C ILE A 382 -4.65 62.54 -40.89
N ASP A 383 -5.74 63.26 -41.13
CA ASP A 383 -6.93 62.96 -41.94
C ASP A 383 -6.73 62.94 -43.48
N LEU A 384 -7.68 62.26 -44.15
CA LEU A 384 -8.12 62.46 -45.54
C LEU A 384 -8.64 63.90 -45.74
N PRO A 385 -8.59 64.52 -46.95
CA PRO A 385 -8.62 63.91 -48.28
C PRO A 385 -7.37 64.13 -49.16
#